data_AF-A0AA41YTK8-F1
#
_entry.id   AF-A0AA41YTK8-F1
#
_cell.length_a   1.000
_cell.length_b   1.000
_cell.length_c   1.000
_cell.angle_alpha   90.00
_cell.angle_beta   90.00
_cell.angle_gamma   90.00
#
_symmetry.space_group_name_H-M   'P 1'
#
loop_
_entity.id
_entity.type
_entity.pdbx_description
1 polymer ?
#
loop_
_entity_poly.entity_id
_entity_poly.type
_entity_poly.pdbx_seq_one_letter_code
_entity_poly.pdbx_strand_id
1 'polypeptide(L)' 'MLINAGAVEGKTLTSWPSLQADPRNAGATWLDREVERDGNLVTSRNPKTSPAFCKAVVELFGQSA' A
#
# COMPACT_ATOMS: atom_id res chain seq x y z
N MET A 1 5.36 8.51 8.23
CA MET A 1 5.50 7.85 6.92
C MET A 1 4.12 7.61 6.34
N LEU A 2 3.86 8.05 5.11
CA LEU A 2 2.57 8.18 4.39
C LEU A 2 1.41 8.86 5.16
N ILE A 3 0.90 8.29 6.26
CA ILE A 3 -0.18 8.88 7.08
C ILE A 3 0.20 10.28 7.56
N ASN A 4 1.35 10.41 8.23
CA ASN A 4 1.83 11.72 8.73
C ASN A 4 2.15 12.73 7.60
N ALA A 5 2.28 12.26 6.37
CA ALA A 5 2.52 13.11 5.20
C ALA A 5 1.21 13.54 4.51
N GLY A 6 0.05 13.11 5.03
CA GLY A 6 -1.25 13.33 4.37
C GLY A 6 -1.40 12.58 3.05
N ALA A 7 -0.55 11.59 2.77
CA ALA A 7 -0.43 10.99 1.44
C ALA A 7 -1.39 9.81 1.20
N VAL A 8 -2.25 9.48 2.16
CA VAL A 8 -3.13 8.29 2.11
C VAL A 8 -4.61 8.62 2.00
N GLU A 9 -5.01 9.87 2.18
CA GLU A 9 -6.42 10.26 2.14
C GLU A 9 -7.01 9.93 0.76
N GLY A 10 -8.15 9.21 0.75
CA GLY A 10 -8.81 8.75 -0.47
C GLY A 10 -8.11 7.61 -1.20
N LYS A 11 -6.98 7.10 -0.69
CA LYS A 11 -6.24 5.97 -1.30
C LYS A 11 -6.72 4.62 -0.81
N THR A 12 -6.54 3.58 -1.62
CA THR A 12 -6.69 2.18 -1.24
C THR A 12 -5.33 1.56 -0.98
N LEU A 13 -5.16 0.92 0.19
CA LEU A 13 -3.88 0.33 0.58
C LEU A 13 -4.03 -0.89 1.49
N THR A 14 -2.93 -1.60 1.71
CA THR A 14 -2.77 -2.63 2.75
C THR A 14 -1.62 -2.26 3.69
N SER A 15 -1.51 -2.91 4.85
CA SER A 15 -0.46 -2.68 5.84
C SER A 15 -0.31 -3.89 6.75
N TRP A 16 0.44 -3.78 7.85
CA TRP A 16 0.41 -4.77 8.94
C TRP A 16 -0.98 -4.87 9.61
N PRO A 17 -1.46 -6.06 10.05
CA PRO A 17 -2.87 -6.24 10.45
C PRO A 17 -3.31 -5.36 11.60
N SER A 18 -2.44 -5.24 12.61
CA SER A 18 -2.72 -4.45 13.79
C SER A 18 -2.81 -2.95 13.51
N LEU A 19 -2.31 -2.48 12.36
CA LEU A 19 -2.33 -1.07 11.97
C LEU A 19 -3.55 -0.70 11.13
N GLN A 20 -4.48 -1.62 10.84
CA GLN A 20 -5.59 -1.36 9.90
C GLN A 20 -6.49 -0.18 10.28
N ALA A 21 -6.54 0.20 11.57
CA ALA A 21 -7.35 1.31 12.05
C ALA A 21 -6.73 2.66 11.63
N ASP A 22 -5.41 2.79 11.63
CA ASP A 22 -4.70 4.04 11.37
C ASP A 22 -4.96 4.61 9.96
N PRO A 23 -4.80 3.84 8.86
CA PRO A 23 -5.08 4.36 7.52
C PRO A 23 -6.57 4.64 7.33
N ARG A 24 -7.47 3.85 7.95
CA ARG A 24 -8.93 4.13 7.94
C ARG A 24 -9.25 5.46 8.60
N ASN A 25 -8.68 5.70 9.78
CA ASN A 25 -8.82 6.97 10.51
C ASN A 25 -8.20 8.15 9.75
N ALA A 26 -7.19 7.89 8.91
CA ALA A 26 -6.57 8.87 8.02
C ALA A 26 -7.29 9.03 6.66
N GLY A 27 -8.49 8.46 6.49
CA GLY A 27 -9.31 8.63 5.29
C GLY A 27 -8.96 7.70 4.12
N ALA A 28 -8.16 6.65 4.34
CA ALA A 28 -7.84 5.64 3.35
C ALA A 28 -8.78 4.42 3.43
N THR A 29 -8.92 3.70 2.32
CA THR A 29 -9.55 2.38 2.28
C THR A 29 -8.49 1.30 2.55
N TRP A 30 -8.61 0.61 3.69
CA TRP A 30 -7.72 -0.50 4.01
C TRP A 30 -8.31 -1.84 3.57
N LEU A 31 -7.56 -2.63 2.79
CA LEU A 31 -7.93 -3.97 2.32
C LEU A 31 -6.97 -5.04 2.87
N ASP A 32 -7.51 -6.18 3.28
CA ASP A 32 -6.72 -7.34 3.68
C ASP A 32 -6.20 -8.08 2.44
N ARG A 33 -5.17 -7.50 1.80
CA ARG A 33 -4.54 -8.02 0.58
C ARG A 33 -3.04 -8.17 0.75
N GLU A 34 -2.48 -9.14 0.05
CA GLU A 34 -1.04 -9.42 0.04
C GLU A 34 -0.23 -8.19 -0.38
N VAL A 35 -0.62 -7.60 -1.51
CA VAL A 35 -0.10 -6.36 -2.08
C VAL A 35 -1.29 -5.59 -2.61
N GLU A 36 -1.31 -4.27 -2.39
CA GLU A 36 -2.30 -3.36 -2.99
C GLU A 36 -1.57 -2.26 -3.76
N ARG A 37 -2.06 -1.98 -4.98
CA ARG A 37 -1.58 -0.89 -5.84
C ARG A 37 -2.73 0.07 -6.13
N ASP A 38 -2.56 1.32 -5.73
CA ASP A 38 -3.42 2.44 -6.07
C ASP A 38 -2.59 3.50 -6.81
N GLY A 39 -2.68 3.50 -8.14
CA GLY A 39 -1.87 4.35 -9.00
C GLY A 39 -0.36 4.09 -8.82
N ASN A 40 0.34 5.07 -8.24
CA ASN A 40 1.77 5.02 -7.91
C ASN A 40 2.06 4.62 -6.45
N LEU A 41 1.04 4.34 -5.65
CA LEU A 41 1.19 3.83 -4.29
C LEU A 41 1.13 2.30 -4.31
N VAL A 42 2.23 1.65 -3.92
CA VAL A 42 2.29 0.19 -3.71
C VAL A 42 2.53 -0.07 -2.22
N THR A 43 1.69 -0.91 -1.62
CA THR A 43 1.78 -1.29 -0.21
C THR A 43 1.67 -2.81 -0.06
N SER A 44 2.21 -3.36 1.03
CA SER A 44 2.22 -4.80 1.26
C SER A 44 1.90 -5.18 2.70
N ARG A 45 1.42 -6.42 2.87
CA ARG A 45 0.80 -6.87 4.10
C ARG A 45 1.77 -7.13 5.25
N ASN A 46 2.90 -7.80 4.94
CA ASN A 46 3.88 -8.28 5.92
C ASN A 46 5.15 -8.79 5.19
N PRO A 47 6.27 -9.10 5.88
CA PRO A 47 7.52 -9.56 5.26
C PRO A 47 7.40 -10.78 4.38
N LYS A 48 6.42 -11.66 4.61
CA LYS A 48 6.21 -12.84 3.76
C LYS A 48 5.77 -12.47 2.34
N THR A 49 5.22 -11.27 2.17
CA THR A 49 4.76 -10.75 0.88
C THR A 49 5.83 -9.96 0.12
N SER A 50 7.09 -10.01 0.58
CA SER A 50 8.22 -9.30 -0.03
C SER A 50 8.41 -9.64 -1.53
N PRO A 51 8.36 -10.92 -1.97
CA PRO A 51 8.51 -11.23 -3.40
C PRO A 51 7.44 -10.59 -4.29
N ALA A 52 6.17 -10.66 -3.87
CA ALA A 52 5.06 -10.04 -4.59
C ALA A 52 5.16 -8.51 -4.59
N PHE A 53 5.57 -7.92 -3.45
CA PHE A 53 5.80 -6.48 -3.35
C PHE A 53 6.90 -6.00 -4.29
N CYS A 54 8.07 -6.65 -4.28
CA CYS A 54 9.18 -6.30 -5.18
C CYS A 54 8.75 -6.41 -6.65
N LYS A 55 8.01 -7.45 -7.02
CA LYS A 55 7.46 -7.59 -8.36
C LYS A 55 6.56 -6.41 -8.73
N ALA A 56 5.61 -6.04 -7.87
CA ALA A 56 4.70 -4.92 -8.11
C ALA A 56 5.44 -3.57 -8.24
N VAL A 57 6.51 -3.36 -7.46
CA VAL A 57 7.37 -2.17 -7.57
C VAL A 57 8.13 -2.14 -8.89
N VAL A 58 8.74 -3.26 -9.29
CA VAL A 58 9.42 -3.36 -10.59
C VAL A 58 8.45 -3.12 -11.75
N GLU A 59 7.24 -3.68 -11.68
CA GLU A 59 6.20 -3.43 -12.69
C GLU A 59 5.77 -1.96 -12.72
N LEU A 60 5.63 -1.30 -11.56
CA LEU A 60 5.29 0.12 -11.50
C LEU A 60 6.34 1.00 -12.19
N PHE A 61 7.63 0.75 -11.95
CA PHE A 61 8.71 1.56 -12.52
C PHE A 61 9.17 1.11 -13.90
N GLY A 62 8.93 -0.15 -14.27
CA GLY A 62 9.25 -0.72 -15.58
C GLY A 62 8.21 -0.40 -16.65
N GLN A 63 7.03 0.11 -16.26
CA GLN A 63 6.05 0.68 -17.20
C GLN A 63 6.65 1.94 -17.83
N SER A 64 7.16 1.80 -19.07
CA SER A 64 7.52 2.93 -19.92
C SER A 64 6.26 3.57 -20.48
N ALA A 65 6.21 4.91 -20.48
CA ALA A 65 5.11 5.71 -21.03
C ALA A 65 4.95 5.52 -22.55
#